data_AF-A0A5F1YQH6-F1
#
_entry.id   AF-A0A5F1YQH6-F1
#
_cell.length_a   1.000
_cell.length_b   1.000
_cell.length_c   1.000
_cell.angle_alpha   90.00
_cell.angle_beta   90.00
_cell.angle_gamma   90.00
#
_symmetry.space_group_name_H-M   'P 1'
#
loop_
_entity.id
_entity.type
_entity.pdbx_description
1 polymer ?
#
loop_
_entity_poly.entity_id
_entity_poly.type
_entity_poly.pdbx_seq_one_letter_code
_entity_poly.pdbx_strand_id
1 'polypeptide(L)'
;MKEIIINLQGDLDFKLGESLLSKLEELSEFPRKILLDGSGLDSATLEGSSIVNRLPQKFPDSKFAVCSLAEGIDLSGEGDNGIPTFPDRETAKSFLTENETDPETKFPENAPVLIQCPECFHLLKIQSSGNYACPSCSSKFFVTKDFRTSPFERLL
;
A
#
# COMPACT_ATOMS: atom_id res chain seq x y z
N MET A 1 1.04 -4.11 -2.91
CA MET A 1 1.74 -2.82 -2.67
C MET A 1 1.55 -2.49 -1.20
N LYS A 2 2.60 -2.14 -0.43
CA LYS A 2 2.41 -1.80 0.99
C LYS A 2 1.65 -0.48 1.11
N GLU A 3 0.66 -0.43 1.99
CA GLU A 3 -0.13 0.79 2.25
C GLU A 3 0.38 1.47 3.52
N ILE A 4 0.65 2.78 3.42
CA ILE A 4 1.25 3.57 4.50
C ILE A 4 0.47 4.88 4.63
N ILE A 5 0.11 5.22 5.86
CA ILE A 5 -0.44 6.53 6.20
C ILE A 5 0.56 7.23 7.10
N ILE A 6 0.94 8.45 6.74
CA ILE A 6 1.86 9.31 7.50
C ILE A 6 1.09 10.57 7.89
N ASN A 7 0.89 10.77 9.19
CA ASN A 7 0.29 11.99 9.70
C ASN A 7 1.39 13.05 9.87
N LEU A 8 1.31 14.13 9.10
CA LEU A 8 2.19 15.27 9.19
C LEU A 8 1.72 16.20 10.32
N GLN A 9 2.66 16.72 11.10
CA GLN A 9 2.38 17.57 12.26
C GLN A 9 3.37 18.74 12.34
N GLY A 10 2.87 19.92 12.73
CA GLY A 10 3.67 21.14 12.90
C GLY A 10 3.95 21.86 11.59
N ASP A 11 5.13 22.47 11.47
CA ASP A 11 5.52 23.17 10.26
C ASP A 11 6.19 22.23 9.25
N LEU A 12 5.68 22.20 8.01
CA LEU A 12 6.35 21.53 6.90
C LEU A 12 7.50 22.39 6.38
N ASP A 13 8.61 22.33 7.12
CA ASP A 13 9.88 22.96 6.79
C ASP A 13 10.86 21.95 6.14
N PHE A 14 12.09 22.42 5.85
CA PHE A 14 13.17 21.57 5.34
C PHE A 14 13.42 20.34 6.23
N LYS A 15 13.36 20.50 7.56
CA LYS A 15 13.70 19.43 8.51
C LYS A 15 12.63 18.34 8.52
N LEU A 16 11.35 18.71 8.49
CA LEU A 16 10.25 17.74 8.37
C LEU A 16 10.29 17.04 7.01
N GLY A 17 10.54 17.79 5.94
CA GLY A 17 10.70 17.24 4.59
C GLY A 17 11.82 16.19 4.49
N GLU A 18 13.03 16.50 4.97
CA GLU A 18 14.17 15.57 4.96
C GLU A 18 13.94 14.35 5.85
N SER A 19 13.30 14.53 7.01
CA SER A 19 12.93 13.44 7.92
C SER A 19 11.94 12.46 7.25
N LEU A 20 10.95 12.99 6.53
CA LEU A 20 10.01 12.20 5.75
C LEU A 20 10.74 11.42 4.65
N LEU A 21 11.60 12.08 3.87
CA LEU A 21 12.38 11.45 2.81
C LEU A 21 13.26 10.31 3.36
N SER A 22 14.04 10.58 4.40
CA SER A 22 14.95 9.60 5.01
C SER A 22 14.20 8.36 5.49
N LYS A 23 13.06 8.54 6.17
CA LYS A 23 12.21 7.42 6.62
C LYS A 23 11.68 6.59 5.45
N LEU A 24 11.31 7.23 4.34
CA LEU A 24 10.86 6.53 3.15
C LEU A 24 12.00 5.77 2.45
N GLU A 25 13.25 6.23 2.54
CA GLU A 25 14.43 5.52 2.02
C GLU A 25 14.80 4.29 2.88
N GLU A 26 14.61 4.34 4.20
CA GLU A 26 14.91 3.23 5.13
C GLU A 26 13.95 2.04 5.02
N LEU A 27 12.74 2.25 4.50
CA LEU A 27 11.73 1.21 4.37
C LEU A 27 12.09 0.24 3.24
N SER A 28 12.28 -1.05 3.56
CA SER A 28 12.69 -2.09 2.61
C SER A 28 11.63 -2.54 1.61
N GLU A 29 10.35 -2.25 1.87
CA GLU A 29 9.23 -2.71 1.05
C GLU A 29 8.90 -1.71 -0.07
N PHE A 30 8.95 -2.18 -1.32
CA PHE A 30 8.59 -1.43 -2.52
C PHE A 30 7.83 -2.32 -3.52
N PRO A 31 6.92 -1.77 -4.34
CA PRO A 31 6.42 -0.39 -4.32
C PRO A 31 5.33 -0.14 -3.26
N ARG A 32 4.99 1.14 -3.02
CA ARG A 32 4.15 1.59 -1.89
C ARG A 32 2.99 2.50 -2.32
N LYS A 33 1.87 2.46 -1.60
CA LYS A 33 0.81 3.48 -1.62
C LYS A 33 0.97 4.32 -0.35
N ILE A 34 1.22 5.62 -0.49
CA ILE A 34 1.56 6.50 0.62
C ILE A 34 0.55 7.64 0.68
N LEU A 35 -0.17 7.73 1.80
CA LEU A 35 -1.06 8.83 2.13
C LEU A 35 -0.37 9.76 3.14
N LEU A 36 -0.20 11.01 2.76
CA LEU A 36 0.30 12.08 3.61
C LEU A 36 -0.89 12.87 4.15
N ASP A 37 -1.23 12.69 5.42
CA ASP A 37 -2.32 13.41 6.07
C ASP A 37 -1.79 14.71 6.69
N GLY A 38 -2.18 15.84 6.12
CA GLY A 38 -1.76 17.18 6.53
C GLY A 38 -2.62 17.84 7.60
N SER A 39 -3.58 17.14 8.21
CA SER A 39 -4.50 17.73 9.20
C SER A 39 -3.82 18.27 10.46
N GLY A 40 -2.59 17.85 10.74
CA GLY A 40 -1.78 18.37 11.84
C GLY A 40 -0.78 19.46 11.44
N LEU A 41 -0.76 19.90 10.18
CA LEU A 41 0.15 20.94 9.72
C LEU A 41 -0.36 22.34 10.08
N ASP A 42 0.53 23.15 10.65
CA ASP A 42 0.28 24.56 10.98
C ASP A 42 0.68 25.48 9.82
N SER A 43 1.77 25.15 9.12
CA SER A 43 2.27 25.89 7.96
C SER A 43 3.12 25.00 7.04
N ALA A 44 3.47 25.50 5.85
CA ALA A 44 4.43 24.86 4.96
C ALA A 44 5.36 25.90 4.31
N THR A 45 6.66 25.63 4.31
CA THR A 45 7.64 26.45 3.61
C THR A 45 7.87 25.93 2.19
N LEU A 46 8.39 26.78 1.30
CA LEU A 46 8.67 26.40 -0.08
C LEU A 46 9.67 25.24 -0.17
N GLU A 47 10.67 25.21 0.73
CA GLU A 47 11.65 24.13 0.82
C GLU A 47 11.01 22.81 1.24
N GLY A 48 10.18 22.81 2.29
CA GLY A 48 9.48 21.62 2.76
C GLY A 48 8.54 21.06 1.70
N SER A 49 7.73 21.94 1.09
CA SER A 49 6.85 21.60 -0.04
C SER A 49 7.63 21.05 -1.24
N SER A 50 8.81 21.60 -1.55
CA SER A 50 9.64 21.13 -2.66
C SER A 50 10.17 19.72 -2.43
N ILE A 51 10.53 19.36 -1.19
CA ILE A 51 10.96 17.99 -0.86
C ILE A 51 9.80 17.00 -1.03
N VAL A 52 8.62 17.34 -0.49
CA VAL A 52 7.42 16.50 -0.61
C VAL A 52 7.05 16.29 -2.08
N ASN A 53 7.05 17.35 -2.89
CA ASN A 53 6.75 17.27 -4.32
C ASN A 53 7.78 16.52 -5.16
N ARG A 54 8.96 16.21 -4.59
CA ARG A 54 10.00 15.39 -5.24
C ARG A 54 9.88 13.89 -4.95
N LEU A 55 8.98 13.50 -4.04
CA LEU A 55 8.82 12.10 -3.65
C LEU A 55 8.40 11.19 -4.83
N PRO A 56 7.48 11.57 -5.73
CA PRO A 56 7.12 10.74 -6.88
C PRO A 56 8.31 10.46 -7.81
N GLN A 57 9.20 11.43 -8.02
CA GLN A 57 10.39 11.28 -8.85
C GLN A 57 11.45 10.41 -8.16
N LYS A 58 11.55 10.51 -6.83
CA LYS A 58 12.46 9.68 -6.04
C LYS A 58 11.97 8.23 -5.93
N PHE A 59 10.67 8.02 -5.94
CA PHE A 59 10.01 6.72 -5.78
C PHE A 59 9.00 6.48 -6.91
N PRO A 60 9.45 6.33 -8.16
CA PRO A 60 8.59 6.34 -9.36
C PRO A 60 7.56 5.21 -9.41
N ASP A 61 7.85 4.07 -8.77
CA ASP A 61 6.92 2.94 -8.71
C ASP A 61 5.90 3.07 -7.57
N SER A 62 6.04 4.06 -6.67
CA SER A 62 5.12 4.30 -5.55
C SER A 62 4.06 5.33 -5.90
N LYS A 63 2.86 5.16 -5.32
CA LYS A 63 1.75 6.12 -5.45
C LYS A 63 1.65 6.99 -4.21
N PHE A 64 1.40 8.27 -4.42
CA PHE A 64 1.29 9.27 -3.36
C PHE A 64 -0.04 10.01 -3.45
N ALA A 65 -0.58 10.37 -2.30
CA ALA A 65 -1.69 11.31 -2.17
C ALA A 65 -1.51 12.14 -0.90
N VAL A 66 -1.99 13.37 -0.92
CA VAL A 66 -2.03 14.27 0.24
C VAL A 66 -3.48 14.56 0.59
N CYS A 67 -3.82 14.65 1.87
CA CYS A 67 -5.17 15.03 2.29
C CYS A 67 -5.21 16.03 3.43
N SER A 68 -6.37 16.67 3.61
CA SER A 68 -6.71 17.45 4.80
C SER A 68 -5.76 18.61 5.10
N LEU A 69 -5.33 19.33 4.06
CA LEU A 69 -4.52 20.55 4.21
C LEU A 69 -5.39 21.71 4.70
N ALA A 70 -4.83 22.51 5.62
CA ALA A 70 -5.44 23.75 6.06
C ALA A 70 -5.41 24.82 4.95
N GLU A 71 -6.33 25.79 5.04
CA GLU A 71 -6.38 26.91 4.11
C GLU A 71 -5.07 27.71 4.13
N GLY A 72 -4.48 27.95 2.96
CA GLY A 72 -3.19 28.63 2.81
C GLY A 72 -1.97 27.71 2.73
N ILE A 73 -2.11 26.39 2.96
CA ILE A 73 -1.05 25.42 2.68
C ILE A 73 -1.28 24.83 1.29
N ASP A 74 -0.34 25.10 0.38
CA ASP A 74 -0.35 24.52 -0.96
C ASP A 74 0.82 23.54 -1.14
N LEU A 75 0.45 22.28 -1.41
CA LEU A 75 1.37 21.21 -1.77
C LEU A 75 1.13 20.69 -3.19
N SER A 76 0.27 21.35 -3.98
CA SER A 76 0.17 21.05 -5.39
C SER A 76 1.51 21.42 -6.05
N GLY A 77 2.21 20.41 -6.57
CA GLY A 77 3.45 20.65 -7.30
C GLY A 77 3.22 21.50 -8.55
N GLU A 78 4.25 22.21 -9.00
CA GLU A 78 4.19 22.90 -10.30
C GLU A 78 4.16 21.87 -11.45
N GLY A 79 3.03 21.78 -12.15
CA GLY A 79 2.82 20.95 -13.35
C GLY A 79 2.35 19.51 -13.10
N ASP A 80 2.46 18.64 -14.12
CA ASP A 80 1.95 17.25 -14.12
C ASP A 80 2.67 16.28 -13.15
N ASN A 81 3.65 16.75 -12.38
CA ASN A 81 4.50 15.91 -11.53
C ASN A 81 4.26 16.11 -10.01
N GLY A 82 3.23 16.87 -9.63
CA GLY A 82 2.85 17.09 -8.23
C GLY A 82 2.13 15.91 -7.60
N ILE A 83 2.10 15.87 -6.25
CA ILE A 83 1.27 14.90 -5.54
C ILE A 83 -0.19 15.40 -5.53
N PRO A 84 -1.18 14.57 -5.92
CA PRO A 84 -2.57 14.97 -5.88
C PRO A 84 -3.05 15.21 -4.44
N THR A 85 -3.80 16.30 -4.26
CA THR A 85 -4.35 16.74 -2.99
C THR A 85 -5.85 16.48 -2.91
N PHE A 86 -6.33 16.08 -1.74
CA PHE A 86 -7.72 15.71 -1.49
C PHE A 86 -8.25 16.40 -0.22
N PRO A 87 -9.56 16.68 -0.13
CA PRO A 87 -10.14 17.34 1.04
C PRO A 87 -10.04 16.48 2.30
N ASP A 88 -10.22 15.17 2.16
CA ASP A 88 -10.27 14.24 3.27
C ASP A 88 -9.53 12.93 3.01
N ARG A 89 -9.34 12.20 4.10
CA ARG A 89 -8.64 10.92 4.11
C ARG A 89 -9.36 9.85 3.27
N GLU A 90 -10.68 9.90 3.17
CA GLU A 90 -11.48 8.90 2.46
C GLU A 90 -11.34 9.04 0.95
N THR A 91 -11.40 10.26 0.42
CA THR A 91 -11.15 10.54 -1.00
C THR A 91 -9.71 10.22 -1.39
N ALA A 92 -8.73 10.59 -0.56
CA ALA A 92 -7.32 10.30 -0.85
C ALA A 92 -7.02 8.80 -0.83
N LYS A 93 -7.62 8.06 0.10
CA LYS A 93 -7.55 6.60 0.11
C LYS A 93 -8.16 6.02 -1.16
N SER A 94 -9.38 6.45 -1.48
CA SER A 94 -10.09 6.03 -2.68
C SER A 94 -9.22 6.22 -3.91
N PHE A 95 -8.55 7.37 -4.08
CA PHE A 95 -7.60 7.62 -5.17
C PHE A 95 -6.40 6.65 -5.20
N LEU A 96 -5.74 6.45 -4.05
CA LEU A 96 -4.60 5.53 -3.94
C LEU A 96 -5.01 4.09 -4.29
N THR A 97 -6.27 3.76 -4.05
CA THR A 97 -6.89 2.46 -4.35
C THR A 97 -7.77 2.49 -5.61
N GLU A 98 -7.88 3.58 -6.36
CA GLU A 98 -8.87 3.72 -7.46
C GLU A 98 -8.42 2.97 -8.72
N ASN A 99 -7.12 2.69 -8.81
CA ASN A 99 -6.61 1.69 -9.75
C ASN A 99 -6.79 0.25 -9.24
N GLU A 100 -7.48 0.07 -8.12
CA GLU A 100 -8.12 -1.17 -7.67
C GLU A 100 -9.66 -1.08 -7.75
N THR A 101 -10.22 -0.12 -8.51
CA THR A 101 -11.32 -0.48 -9.42
C THR A 101 -10.73 -1.21 -10.61
N ASP A 102 -10.11 -2.33 -10.30
CA ASP A 102 -9.96 -3.38 -11.27
C ASP A 102 -11.36 -3.99 -11.42
N PRO A 103 -11.98 -4.00 -12.62
CA PRO A 103 -12.98 -5.03 -12.89
C PRO A 103 -12.42 -6.47 -12.67
N GLU A 104 -11.11 -6.65 -12.38
CA GLU A 104 -10.41 -7.94 -12.27
C GLU A 104 -9.52 -8.15 -11.01
N THR A 105 -9.93 -7.69 -9.82
CA THR A 105 -9.57 -8.46 -8.59
C THR A 105 -10.73 -9.29 -8.05
N LYS A 106 -11.68 -9.61 -8.93
CA LYS A 106 -11.86 -11.03 -9.18
C LYS A 106 -10.53 -11.52 -9.74
N PHE A 107 -9.69 -12.16 -8.91
CA PHE A 107 -9.06 -13.38 -9.44
C PHE A 107 -10.20 -14.05 -10.22
N PRO A 108 -10.10 -14.33 -11.53
CA PRO A 108 -11.16 -15.07 -12.18
C PRO A 108 -11.47 -16.21 -11.22
N GLU A 109 -12.74 -16.53 -10.95
CA GLU A 109 -13.13 -17.47 -9.88
C GLU A 109 -12.43 -18.86 -9.98
N ASN A 110 -11.52 -19.04 -10.94
CA ASN A 110 -10.68 -20.17 -11.25
C ASN A 110 -9.17 -19.83 -11.51
N ALA A 111 -8.65 -18.64 -11.21
CA ALA A 111 -7.21 -18.35 -11.35
C ALA A 111 -6.43 -19.10 -10.27
N PRO A 112 -5.49 -19.96 -10.66
CA PRO A 112 -4.76 -20.77 -9.72
C PRO A 112 -3.66 -19.97 -8.99
N VAL A 113 -3.71 -19.97 -7.66
CA VAL A 113 -2.73 -19.40 -6.74
C VAL A 113 -1.70 -20.47 -6.35
N LEU A 114 -0.44 -20.07 -6.22
CA LEU A 114 0.63 -20.95 -5.74
C LEU A 114 0.77 -20.84 -4.22
N ILE A 115 0.62 -21.97 -3.52
CA ILE A 115 0.84 -22.10 -2.08
C ILE A 115 1.87 -23.19 -1.78
N GLN A 116 2.42 -23.21 -0.58
CA GLN A 116 3.30 -24.30 -0.12
C GLN A 116 2.53 -25.25 0.79
N CYS A 117 2.71 -26.56 0.59
CA CYS A 117 2.26 -27.56 1.54
C CYS A 117 2.88 -27.28 2.93
N PRO A 118 2.09 -27.26 4.02
CA PRO A 118 2.63 -26.96 5.35
C PRO A 118 3.56 -28.05 5.90
N GLU A 119 3.49 -29.27 5.38
CA GLU A 119 4.30 -30.41 5.86
C GLU A 119 5.60 -30.60 5.08
N CYS A 120 5.55 -30.57 3.74
CA CYS A 120 6.70 -30.88 2.89
C CYS A 120 7.17 -29.72 2.01
N PHE A 121 6.56 -28.53 2.14
CA PHE A 121 6.86 -27.31 1.38
C PHE A 121 6.77 -27.46 -0.16
N HIS A 122 6.18 -28.55 -0.65
CA HIS A 122 5.92 -28.72 -2.07
C HIS A 122 4.97 -27.61 -2.56
N LEU A 123 5.32 -26.99 -3.68
CA LEU A 123 4.52 -25.94 -4.29
C LEU A 123 3.25 -26.55 -4.91
N LEU A 124 2.09 -26.00 -4.56
CA LEU A 124 0.78 -26.46 -5.00
C LEU A 124 0.05 -25.32 -5.68
N LYS A 125 -0.67 -25.70 -6.72
CA LYS A 125 -1.48 -24.80 -7.54
C LYS A 125 -2.94 -25.01 -7.18
N ILE A 126 -3.56 -24.04 -6.51
CA ILE A 126 -4.91 -24.15 -5.93
C ILE A 126 -5.82 -23.05 -6.44
N GLN A 127 -7.13 -23.30 -6.53
CA GLN A 127 -8.08 -22.32 -7.11
C GLN A 127 -9.07 -21.77 -6.08
N SER A 128 -9.27 -22.44 -4.94
CA SER A 128 -10.25 -22.05 -3.94
C SER A 128 -9.77 -22.31 -2.50
N SER A 129 -10.44 -21.72 -1.52
CA SER A 129 -10.26 -22.10 -0.11
C SER A 129 -10.93 -23.44 0.19
N GLY A 130 -10.39 -24.23 1.11
CA GLY A 130 -10.98 -25.53 1.47
C GLY A 130 -9.97 -26.54 2.02
N ASN A 131 -10.41 -27.78 2.17
CA ASN A 131 -9.52 -28.89 2.51
C ASN A 131 -8.79 -29.37 1.25
N TYR A 132 -7.47 -29.55 1.35
CA TYR A 132 -6.60 -30.03 0.29
C TYR A 132 -5.74 -31.19 0.77
N ALA A 133 -5.32 -32.04 -0.17
CA ALA A 133 -4.33 -33.08 0.06
C ALA A 133 -3.09 -32.83 -0.82
N CYS A 134 -1.91 -32.90 -0.23
CA CYS A 134 -0.66 -32.75 -0.96
C CYS A 134 -0.36 -34.02 -1.79
N PRO A 135 -0.19 -33.94 -3.12
CA PRO A 135 0.18 -35.10 -3.95
C PRO A 135 1.57 -35.65 -3.62
N SER A 136 2.47 -34.85 -3.04
CA SER A 136 3.86 -35.23 -2.80
C SER A 136 4.08 -35.96 -1.47
N CYS A 137 3.30 -35.65 -0.43
CA CYS A 137 3.45 -36.27 0.89
C CYS A 137 2.15 -36.83 1.48
N SER A 138 1.04 -36.71 0.75
CA SER A 138 -0.31 -37.15 1.18
C SER A 138 -0.83 -36.48 2.45
N SER A 139 -0.18 -35.41 2.94
CA SER A 139 -0.70 -34.63 4.06
C SER A 139 -1.97 -33.90 3.67
N LYS A 140 -2.91 -33.82 4.61
CA LYS A 140 -4.16 -33.08 4.45
C LYS A 140 -4.11 -31.80 5.27
N PHE A 141 -4.57 -30.70 4.68
CA PHE A 141 -4.45 -29.38 5.27
C PHE A 141 -5.59 -28.48 4.78
N PHE A 142 -5.86 -27.38 5.48
CA PHE A 142 -6.88 -26.40 5.10
C PHE A 142 -6.25 -25.14 4.53
N VAL A 143 -6.89 -24.57 3.51
CA VAL A 143 -6.53 -23.27 2.90
C VAL A 143 -7.63 -22.26 3.20
N THR A 144 -7.25 -21.14 3.79
CA THR A 144 -8.17 -20.03 4.11
C THR A 144 -8.50 -19.19 2.87
N LYS A 145 -9.48 -18.28 2.99
CA LYS A 145 -9.89 -17.37 1.89
C LYS A 145 -8.79 -16.41 1.44
N ASP A 146 -7.84 -16.11 2.33
CA ASP A 146 -6.62 -15.33 2.07
C ASP A 146 -5.41 -16.22 1.67
N PHE A 147 -5.66 -17.47 1.26
CA PHE A 147 -4.67 -18.44 0.76
C PHE A 147 -3.55 -18.80 1.74
N ARG A 148 -3.79 -18.70 3.06
CA ARG A 148 -2.89 -19.22 4.10
C ARG A 148 -3.19 -20.70 4.37
N THR A 149 -2.16 -21.45 4.71
CA THR A 149 -2.28 -22.89 5.02
C THR A 149 -2.36 -23.13 6.53
N SER A 150 -3.23 -24.08 6.90
CA SER A 150 -3.37 -24.63 8.26
C SER A 150 -3.11 -26.13 8.19
N PRO A 151 -2.24 -26.70 9.05
CA PRO A 151 -1.91 -28.13 9.01
C PRO A 151 -3.09 -29.04 9.38
N PHE A 152 -4.19 -28.48 9.89
CA PHE A 152 -5.42 -29.22 10.21
C PHE A 152 -6.49 -28.97 9.16
N GLU A 153 -7.24 -30.03 8.81
CA GLU A 153 -8.48 -29.96 8.04
C GLU A 153 -9.61 -29.32 8.87
N ARG A 154 -10.65 -28.81 8.20
CA ARG A 154 -11.88 -28.33 8.83
C ARG A 154 -13.06 -29.23 8.51
N LEU A 155 -13.91 -29.46 9.52
CA LEU A 155 -15.27 -29.98 9.35
C LEU A 155 -16.10 -28.86 8.71
N LEU A 156 -16.13 -28.78 7.38
CA LEU A 156 -16.93 -27.81 6.64
C LEU A 156 -18.39 -28.26 6.52
#